data_AF-A0A5Q4BDH3-F1
#
_entry.id   AF-A0A5Q4BDH3-F1
#
_cell.length_a   1.000
_cell.length_b   1.000
_cell.length_c   1.000
_cell.angle_alpha   90.00
_cell.angle_beta   90.00
_cell.angle_gamma   90.00
#
_symmetry.space_group_name_H-M   'P 1'
#
loop_
_entity.id
_entity.type
_entity.pdbx_description
1 polymer ?
#
loop_
_entity_poly.entity_id
_entity_poly.type
_entity_poly.pdbx_seq_one_letter_code
_entity_poly.pdbx_strand_id
1 'polypeptide(L)'
;HLPSLRELDFELVKRLAPRVNVIPVTGRADSLTSFVLLQSKKLIMEDIEHYRIPIYNFPYDVEEDDEETSEENTKPRGIKPFAIVGSEEVVEIHGRRVRARQYPWGIVEVDNPKHSDFLAVRSALLHSHLLDLKENTCEYDFLYENYRTEKLSKIINEGDRGSSPMSTEDLVSRSMRLKEQQPRKDEQHLREVEINIQRDIEEKSQELLAREAQLRDMEAQIQLAERGAGVGVTKTDDAGD
;
A
#
# COMPACT_ATOMS: atom_id res chain seq x y z
N HIS A 1 -34.12 -14.21 4.63
CA HIS A 1 -33.79 -13.07 3.75
C HIS A 1 -32.30 -13.14 3.43
N LEU A 2 -31.94 -13.12 2.15
CA LEU A 2 -30.55 -13.00 1.75
C LEU A 2 -30.04 -11.60 2.14
N PRO A 3 -28.78 -11.46 2.60
CA PRO A 3 -28.25 -10.16 2.98
C PRO A 3 -27.99 -9.34 1.71
N SER A 4 -28.84 -8.34 1.46
CA SER A 4 -28.62 -7.27 0.49
C SER A 4 -28.04 -6.04 1.20
N LEU A 5 -27.52 -5.08 0.43
CA LEU A 5 -27.08 -3.81 1.00
C LEU A 5 -28.29 -3.06 1.59
N ARG A 6 -28.15 -2.49 2.79
CA ARG A 6 -29.21 -1.68 3.39
C ARG A 6 -29.16 -0.27 2.82
N GLU A 7 -30.32 0.37 2.67
CA GLU A 7 -30.41 1.76 2.19
C GLU A 7 -29.58 2.74 3.05
N LEU A 8 -29.50 2.48 4.36
CA LEU A 8 -28.67 3.27 5.27
C LEU A 8 -27.18 3.15 4.94
N ASP A 9 -26.72 1.94 4.59
CA ASP A 9 -25.32 1.71 4.24
C ASP A 9 -24.99 2.42 2.92
N PHE A 10 -25.94 2.41 1.96
CA PHE A 10 -25.81 3.17 0.71
C PHE A 10 -25.64 4.67 0.93
N GLU A 11 -26.53 5.31 1.69
CA GLU A 11 -26.47 6.75 1.95
C GLU A 11 -25.20 7.14 2.72
N LEU A 12 -24.76 6.28 3.64
CA LEU A 12 -23.52 6.48 4.40
C LEU A 12 -22.30 6.42 3.48
N VAL A 13 -22.18 5.38 2.65
CA VAL A 13 -21.05 5.25 1.74
C VAL A 13 -21.05 6.39 0.73
N LYS A 14 -22.21 6.79 0.19
CA LYS A 14 -22.32 7.91 -0.75
C LYS A 14 -21.80 9.23 -0.17
N ARG A 15 -21.99 9.48 1.12
CA ARG A 15 -21.49 10.69 1.80
C ARG A 15 -20.00 10.62 2.15
N LEU A 16 -19.48 9.43 2.43
CA LEU A 16 -18.09 9.20 2.83
C LEU A 16 -17.14 9.07 1.65
N ALA A 17 -17.58 8.33 0.64
CA ALA A 17 -16.94 8.10 -0.65
C ALA A 17 -16.06 9.22 -1.18
N PRO A 18 -16.53 10.48 -1.29
CA PRO A 18 -15.68 11.53 -1.83
C PRO A 18 -14.45 11.76 -0.94
N ARG A 19 -14.55 11.64 0.38
CA ARG A 19 -13.47 12.07 1.30
C ARG A 19 -12.56 10.95 1.77
N VAL A 20 -12.95 9.69 1.57
CA VAL A 20 -12.22 8.53 2.10
C VAL A 20 -12.28 7.35 1.14
N ASN A 21 -11.22 6.55 1.14
CA ASN A 21 -11.21 5.25 0.47
C ASN A 21 -12.13 4.27 1.21
N VAL A 22 -13.16 3.77 0.51
CA VAL A 22 -14.13 2.84 1.10
C VAL A 22 -13.87 1.42 0.59
N ILE A 23 -13.59 0.50 1.50
CA ILE A 23 -13.41 -0.93 1.19
C ILE A 23 -14.55 -1.72 1.82
N PRO A 24 -15.41 -2.40 1.02
CA PRO A 24 -16.54 -3.14 1.55
C PRO A 24 -16.09 -4.45 2.19
N VAL A 25 -16.57 -4.69 3.41
CA VAL A 25 -16.22 -5.86 4.23
C VAL A 25 -17.48 -6.46 4.82
N THR A 26 -17.64 -7.78 4.67
CA THR A 26 -18.67 -8.59 5.33
C THR A 26 -18.10 -9.10 6.66
N GLY A 27 -18.55 -8.49 7.76
CA GLY A 27 -18.19 -8.94 9.10
C GLY A 27 -18.93 -10.20 9.53
N ARG A 28 -18.41 -10.91 10.55
CA ARG A 28 -18.99 -12.15 11.10
C ARG A 28 -19.28 -13.20 10.02
N ALA A 29 -18.33 -13.39 9.12
CA ALA A 29 -18.46 -14.36 8.04
C ALA A 29 -18.73 -15.80 8.54
N ASP A 30 -18.30 -16.13 9.75
CA ASP A 30 -18.55 -17.39 10.44
C ASP A 30 -20.03 -17.64 10.78
N SER A 31 -20.86 -16.59 10.79
CA SER A 31 -22.31 -16.72 10.97
C SER A 31 -23.03 -17.10 9.66
N LEU A 32 -22.34 -17.06 8.52
CA LEU A 32 -22.90 -17.34 7.20
C LEU A 32 -22.31 -18.64 6.65
N THR A 33 -23.16 -19.49 6.09
CA THR A 33 -22.68 -20.65 5.31
C THR A 33 -22.01 -20.16 4.02
N SER A 34 -21.00 -20.89 3.53
CA SER A 34 -20.27 -20.54 2.30
C SER A 34 -21.19 -20.26 1.10
N PHE A 35 -22.31 -20.97 0.99
CA PHE A 35 -23.33 -20.71 -0.04
C PHE A 35 -24.02 -19.35 0.12
N VAL A 36 -24.48 -19.02 1.32
CA VAL A 36 -25.16 -17.74 1.61
C VAL A 36 -24.19 -16.58 1.44
N LEU A 37 -22.94 -16.77 1.85
CA LEU A 37 -21.86 -15.80 1.69
C LEU A 37 -21.58 -15.52 0.21
N LEU A 38 -21.51 -16.55 -0.64
CA LEU A 38 -21.32 -16.37 -2.08
C LEU A 38 -22.49 -15.60 -2.72
N GLN A 39 -23.73 -15.94 -2.37
CA GLN A 39 -24.91 -15.23 -2.85
C GLN A 39 -24.92 -13.77 -2.38
N SER A 40 -24.58 -13.53 -1.11
CA SER A 40 -24.50 -12.17 -0.56
C SER A 40 -23.40 -11.34 -1.22
N LYS A 41 -22.20 -11.92 -1.44
CA LYS A 41 -21.13 -11.26 -2.20
C LYS A 41 -21.60 -10.83 -3.58
N LYS A 42 -22.29 -11.72 -4.31
CA LYS A 42 -22.83 -11.43 -5.64
C LYS A 42 -23.86 -10.29 -5.61
N LEU A 43 -24.84 -10.35 -4.70
CA LEU A 43 -25.88 -9.33 -4.57
C LEU A 43 -25.29 -7.97 -4.17
N ILE A 44 -24.36 -7.94 -3.22
CA ILE A 44 -23.71 -6.70 -2.80
C ILE A 44 -22.91 -6.08 -3.95
N MET A 45 -22.20 -6.89 -4.75
CA MET A 45 -21.46 -6.38 -5.91
C MET A 45 -22.39 -5.84 -7.00
N GLU A 46 -23.52 -6.51 -7.27
CA GLU A 46 -24.56 -6.05 -8.20
C GLU A 46 -25.19 -4.74 -7.71
N ASP A 47 -25.48 -4.63 -6.41
CA ASP A 47 -25.98 -3.39 -5.79
C ASP A 47 -24.95 -2.27 -5.93
N ILE A 48 -23.67 -2.51 -5.63
CA ILE A 48 -22.59 -1.52 -5.75
C ILE A 48 -22.50 -0.98 -7.18
N GLU A 49 -22.60 -1.84 -8.19
CA GLU A 49 -22.56 -1.46 -9.59
C GLU A 49 -23.82 -0.69 -10.01
N HIS A 50 -25.00 -1.19 -9.61
CA HIS A 50 -26.28 -0.57 -9.92
C HIS A 50 -26.40 0.85 -9.35
N TYR A 51 -26.02 1.01 -8.10
CA TYR A 51 -26.05 2.30 -7.39
C TYR A 51 -24.81 3.18 -7.67
N ARG A 52 -23.84 2.67 -8.46
CA ARG A 52 -22.57 3.32 -8.77
C ARG A 52 -21.86 3.84 -7.53
N ILE A 53 -21.76 2.97 -6.51
CA ILE A 53 -21.11 3.31 -5.26
C ILE A 53 -19.60 3.38 -5.52
N PRO A 54 -18.96 4.54 -5.33
CA PRO A 54 -17.51 4.65 -5.49
C PRO A 54 -16.82 3.94 -4.32
N ILE A 55 -16.44 2.69 -4.57
CA ILE A 55 -15.60 1.89 -3.69
C ILE A 55 -14.16 1.93 -4.19
N TYR A 56 -13.23 1.71 -3.27
CA TYR A 56 -11.83 1.56 -3.63
C TYR A 56 -11.65 0.33 -4.52
N ASN A 57 -11.13 0.56 -5.71
CA ASN A 57 -10.62 -0.49 -6.58
C ASN A 57 -9.10 -0.47 -6.48
N PHE A 58 -8.53 -1.64 -6.21
CA PHE A 58 -7.10 -1.86 -6.32
C PHE A 58 -6.69 -1.48 -7.74
N PRO A 59 -5.77 -0.52 -7.94
CA PRO A 59 -5.28 -0.18 -9.26
C PRO A 59 -4.70 -1.43 -9.93
N TYR A 60 -4.80 -1.48 -11.25
CA TYR A 60 -4.20 -2.53 -12.07
C TYR A 60 -3.72 -1.83 -13.32
N ASP A 61 -2.41 -1.69 -13.46
CA ASP A 61 -1.80 -1.10 -14.63
C ASP A 61 -1.20 -2.22 -15.47
N VAL A 62 -1.86 -2.57 -16.57
CA VAL A 62 -1.43 -3.66 -17.45
C VAL A 62 -0.12 -3.31 -18.16
N GLU A 63 0.27 -2.03 -18.20
CA GLU A 63 1.48 -1.57 -18.89
C GLU A 63 2.68 -1.41 -17.95
N GLU A 64 2.47 -1.14 -16.66
CA GLU A 64 3.53 -1.06 -15.64
C GLU A 64 3.65 -2.31 -14.75
N ASP A 65 2.57 -3.02 -14.47
CA ASP A 65 2.59 -4.19 -13.58
C ASP A 65 3.18 -5.42 -14.29
N ASP A 66 4.20 -6.01 -13.68
CA ASP A 66 4.73 -7.31 -14.05
C ASP A 66 3.74 -8.45 -13.73
N GLU A 67 3.94 -9.63 -14.34
CA GLU A 67 3.01 -10.78 -14.25
C GLU A 67 2.74 -11.21 -12.79
N GLU A 68 3.73 -11.07 -11.90
CA GLU A 68 3.62 -11.37 -10.46
C GLU A 68 2.70 -10.35 -9.76
N THR A 69 2.95 -9.05 -9.95
CA THR A 69 2.13 -7.95 -9.40
C THR A 69 0.68 -7.98 -9.91
N SER A 70 0.49 -8.33 -11.18
CA SER A 70 -0.81 -8.53 -11.83
C SER A 70 -1.65 -9.63 -11.16
N GLU A 71 -1.04 -10.79 -10.88
CA GLU A 71 -1.70 -11.89 -10.18
C GLU A 71 -2.02 -11.54 -8.72
N GLU A 72 -1.13 -10.80 -8.06
CA GLU A 72 -1.36 -10.30 -6.70
C GLU A 72 -2.51 -9.31 -6.61
N ASN A 73 -2.71 -8.45 -7.62
CA ASN A 73 -3.78 -7.45 -7.68
C ASN A 73 -5.14 -8.05 -8.11
N THR A 74 -5.13 -9.14 -8.89
CA THR A 74 -6.35 -9.83 -9.36
C THR A 74 -7.06 -10.60 -8.24
N LYS A 75 -6.29 -11.24 -7.35
CA LYS A 75 -6.82 -12.01 -6.21
C LYS A 75 -7.73 -11.18 -5.27
N PRO A 76 -7.31 -10.01 -4.73
CA PRO A 76 -8.12 -9.19 -3.84
C PRO A 76 -9.31 -8.57 -4.56
N ARG A 77 -9.22 -8.29 -5.88
CA ARG A 77 -10.38 -7.84 -6.68
C ARG A 77 -11.48 -8.89 -6.75
N GLY A 78 -11.13 -10.16 -6.96
CA GLY A 78 -12.09 -11.26 -7.10
C GLY A 78 -12.80 -11.69 -5.81
N ILE A 79 -12.25 -11.33 -4.64
CA ILE A 79 -12.78 -11.74 -3.32
C ILE A 79 -13.61 -10.65 -2.62
N LYS A 80 -13.77 -9.47 -3.23
CA LYS A 80 -14.63 -8.39 -2.70
C LYS A 80 -16.12 -8.78 -2.75
N PRO A 81 -16.92 -8.36 -1.77
CA PRO A 81 -16.51 -7.78 -0.48
C PRO A 81 -15.82 -8.81 0.42
N PHE A 82 -14.78 -8.41 1.17
CA PHE A 82 -13.98 -9.33 1.97
C PHE A 82 -14.80 -9.93 3.12
N ALA A 83 -14.71 -11.24 3.33
CA ALA A 83 -15.42 -11.91 4.40
C ALA A 83 -14.49 -12.13 5.59
N ILE A 84 -14.67 -11.35 6.66
CA ILE A 84 -13.76 -11.39 7.81
C ILE A 84 -14.44 -11.96 9.05
N VAL A 85 -13.63 -12.70 9.81
CA VAL A 85 -13.94 -13.12 11.17
C VAL A 85 -12.91 -12.46 12.08
N GLY A 86 -13.38 -11.75 13.11
CA GLY A 86 -12.52 -11.15 14.14
C GLY A 86 -12.61 -11.92 15.44
N SER A 87 -11.47 -12.14 16.11
CA SER A 87 -11.40 -12.68 17.46
C SER A 87 -10.23 -12.05 18.21
N GLU A 88 -10.45 -11.75 19.49
CA GLU A 88 -9.40 -11.37 20.44
C GLU A 88 -8.88 -12.58 21.23
N GLU A 89 -9.62 -13.70 21.22
CA GLU A 89 -9.27 -14.92 21.94
C GLU A 89 -8.14 -15.67 21.21
N VAL A 90 -7.15 -16.11 21.99
CA VAL A 90 -6.03 -16.91 21.51
C VAL A 90 -6.17 -18.33 22.05
N VAL A 91 -6.29 -19.28 21.14
CA VAL A 91 -6.41 -20.70 21.45
C VAL A 91 -5.15 -21.42 20.99
N GLU A 92 -4.71 -22.41 21.75
CA GLU A 92 -3.60 -23.27 21.35
C GLU A 92 -4.14 -24.45 20.52
N ILE A 93 -3.76 -24.49 19.25
CA ILE A 93 -4.15 -25.54 18.31
C ILE A 93 -2.86 -26.16 17.75
N HIS A 94 -2.67 -27.47 17.92
CA HIS A 94 -1.46 -28.18 17.49
C HIS A 94 -0.14 -27.56 17.99
N GLY A 95 -0.10 -27.05 19.24
CA GLY A 95 1.07 -26.42 19.84
C GLY A 95 1.40 -25.02 19.32
N ARG A 96 0.50 -24.43 18.52
CA ARG A 96 0.61 -23.03 18.05
C ARG A 96 -0.51 -22.20 18.65
N ARG A 97 -0.14 -21.02 19.16
CA ARG A 97 -1.09 -20.02 19.64
C ARG A 97 -1.65 -19.25 18.45
N VAL A 98 -2.92 -19.47 18.15
CA VAL A 98 -3.62 -18.83 17.02
C VAL A 98 -4.85 -18.09 17.52
N ARG A 99 -5.19 -16.98 16.85
CA ARG A 99 -6.43 -16.26 17.13
C ARG A 99 -7.60 -17.02 16.54
N ALA A 100 -8.57 -17.37 17.36
CA ALA A 100 -9.68 -18.20 16.94
C ALA A 100 -10.95 -17.88 17.73
N ARG A 101 -12.12 -18.24 17.17
CA ARG A 101 -13.40 -18.26 17.89
C ARG A 101 -13.76 -19.70 18.21
N GLN A 102 -14.03 -19.99 19.47
CA GLN A 102 -14.45 -21.32 19.90
C GLN A 102 -15.97 -21.42 19.92
N TYR A 103 -16.50 -22.40 19.21
CA TYR A 103 -17.90 -22.79 19.23
C TYR A 103 -18.06 -24.22 19.74
N PRO A 104 -19.24 -24.62 20.25
CA PRO A 104 -19.50 -25.99 20.66
C PRO A 104 -19.28 -27.03 19.54
N TRP A 105 -19.42 -26.61 18.27
CA TRP A 105 -19.28 -27.45 17.09
C TRP A 105 -17.91 -27.36 16.40
N GLY A 106 -16.99 -26.51 16.88
CA GLY A 106 -15.67 -26.37 16.27
C GLY A 106 -14.97 -25.05 16.57
N ILE A 107 -13.75 -24.92 16.03
CA ILE A 107 -12.91 -23.73 16.24
C ILE A 107 -12.70 -23.06 14.89
N VAL A 108 -12.99 -21.76 14.83
CA VAL A 108 -12.80 -20.93 13.64
C VAL A 108 -11.53 -20.10 13.79
N GLU A 109 -10.46 -20.54 13.14
CA GLU A 109 -9.20 -19.80 13.05
C GLU A 109 -9.35 -18.52 12.21
N VAL A 110 -8.94 -17.37 12.76
CA VAL A 110 -9.03 -16.06 12.11
C VAL A 110 -7.98 -15.88 11.03
N ASP A 111 -6.77 -16.42 11.26
CA ASP A 111 -5.63 -16.28 10.36
C ASP A 111 -5.64 -17.32 9.22
N ASN A 112 -6.66 -18.20 9.17
CA ASN A 112 -6.77 -19.27 8.17
C ASN A 112 -7.57 -18.80 6.93
N PRO A 113 -6.98 -18.82 5.72
CA PRO A 113 -7.63 -18.33 4.50
C PRO A 113 -8.85 -19.15 4.07
N LYS A 114 -9.02 -20.37 4.60
CA LYS A 114 -10.24 -21.17 4.36
C LYS A 114 -11.44 -20.70 5.18
N HIS A 115 -11.20 -20.02 6.30
CA HIS A 115 -12.24 -19.57 7.23
C HIS A 115 -12.47 -18.05 7.17
N SER A 116 -11.45 -17.28 6.80
CA SER A 116 -11.50 -15.81 6.82
C SER A 116 -10.58 -15.21 5.78
N ASP A 117 -11.05 -14.19 5.07
CA ASP A 117 -10.27 -13.40 4.13
C ASP A 117 -9.35 -12.38 4.85
N PHE A 118 -9.25 -12.45 6.19
CA PHE A 118 -8.48 -11.51 7.01
C PHE A 118 -7.02 -11.38 6.58
N LEU A 119 -6.36 -12.49 6.22
CA LEU A 119 -4.99 -12.47 5.74
C LEU A 119 -4.84 -11.66 4.44
N ALA A 120 -5.79 -11.83 3.50
CA ALA A 120 -5.81 -11.11 2.24
C ALA A 120 -6.06 -9.62 2.46
N VAL A 121 -7.01 -9.25 3.34
CA VAL A 121 -7.26 -7.87 3.73
C VAL A 121 -6.02 -7.23 4.35
N ARG A 122 -5.38 -7.93 5.29
CA ARG A 122 -4.17 -7.44 5.98
C ARG A 122 -3.03 -7.21 4.98
N SER A 123 -2.80 -8.15 4.07
CA SER A 123 -1.75 -8.03 3.05
C SER A 123 -2.04 -6.86 2.11
N ALA A 124 -3.27 -6.77 1.60
CA ALA A 124 -3.66 -5.69 0.69
C ALA A 124 -3.55 -4.31 1.36
N LEU A 125 -3.98 -4.17 2.61
CA LEU A 125 -3.99 -2.88 3.31
C LEU A 125 -2.63 -2.44 3.86
N LEU A 126 -1.80 -3.38 4.35
CA LEU A 126 -0.57 -3.05 5.07
C LEU A 126 0.70 -3.27 4.26
N HIS A 127 0.64 -4.04 3.17
CA HIS A 127 1.80 -4.38 2.37
C HIS A 127 1.71 -3.76 0.97
N SER A 128 0.76 -4.22 0.16
CA SER A 128 0.73 -3.88 -1.27
C SER A 128 0.16 -2.48 -1.55
N HIS A 129 -0.99 -2.13 -0.96
CA HIS A 129 -1.72 -0.91 -1.36
C HIS A 129 -1.73 0.21 -0.32
N LEU A 130 -0.88 0.13 0.71
CA LEU A 130 -0.83 1.18 1.74
C LEU A 130 -0.39 2.52 1.14
N LEU A 131 0.57 2.48 0.22
CA LEU A 131 1.06 3.65 -0.50
C LEU A 131 -0.04 4.19 -1.41
N ASP A 132 -0.66 3.36 -2.24
CA ASP A 132 -1.79 3.76 -3.10
C ASP A 132 -2.95 4.36 -2.30
N LEU A 133 -3.31 3.77 -1.16
CA LEU A 133 -4.38 4.28 -0.30
C LEU A 133 -4.00 5.63 0.31
N LYS A 134 -2.73 5.81 0.67
CA LYS A 134 -2.20 7.08 1.16
C LYS A 134 -2.20 8.10 0.04
N GLU A 135 -1.70 7.77 -1.14
CA GLU A 135 -1.65 8.65 -2.31
C GLU A 135 -3.06 9.02 -2.78
N ASN A 136 -3.99 8.08 -2.92
CA ASN A 136 -5.40 8.43 -3.24
C ASN A 136 -6.05 9.33 -2.17
N THR A 137 -5.63 9.21 -0.90
CA THR A 137 -6.10 10.10 0.18
C THR A 137 -5.34 11.44 0.19
N CYS A 138 -4.09 11.48 -0.28
CA CYS A 138 -3.20 12.65 -0.26
C CYS A 138 -3.28 13.48 -1.56
N GLU A 139 -3.52 12.85 -2.71
CA GLU A 139 -4.00 13.41 -3.97
C GLU A 139 -5.44 13.95 -3.81
N TYR A 140 -6.06 13.71 -2.64
CA TYR A 140 -7.07 14.58 -2.08
C TYR A 140 -6.48 15.89 -1.50
N ASP A 141 -5.47 16.47 -2.17
CA ASP A 141 -5.19 17.92 -2.19
C ASP A 141 -6.45 18.72 -2.55
N PHE A 142 -7.49 18.04 -3.07
CA PHE A 142 -8.86 18.49 -3.15
C PHE A 142 -9.47 18.95 -1.82
N LEU A 143 -9.02 18.53 -0.62
CA LEU A 143 -9.50 19.12 0.64
C LEU A 143 -8.99 20.55 0.83
N TYR A 144 -7.77 20.84 0.36
CA TYR A 144 -7.25 22.20 0.31
C TYR A 144 -7.87 22.99 -0.85
N GLU A 145 -7.98 22.40 -2.04
CA GLU A 145 -8.58 23.01 -3.25
C GLU A 145 -10.09 23.26 -3.10
N ASN A 146 -10.87 22.33 -2.52
CA ASN A 146 -12.28 22.55 -2.21
C ASN A 146 -12.47 23.53 -1.07
N TYR A 147 -11.69 23.45 0.01
CA TYR A 147 -11.77 24.44 1.07
C TYR A 147 -11.44 25.84 0.53
N ARG A 148 -10.45 25.95 -0.36
CA ARG A 148 -10.08 27.17 -1.10
C ARG A 148 -11.24 27.64 -1.98
N THR A 149 -11.85 26.76 -2.77
CA THR A 149 -12.94 27.10 -3.69
C THR A 149 -14.25 27.43 -2.95
N GLU A 150 -14.56 26.74 -1.86
CA GLU A 150 -15.73 26.97 -1.01
C GLU A 150 -15.58 28.27 -0.20
N LYS A 151 -14.38 28.58 0.31
CA LYS A 151 -14.11 29.89 0.94
C LYS A 151 -14.14 31.03 -0.07
N LEU A 152 -13.57 30.85 -1.26
CA LEU A 152 -13.62 31.85 -2.33
C LEU A 152 -15.06 32.11 -2.80
N SER A 153 -15.85 31.07 -3.01
CA SER A 153 -17.26 31.21 -3.42
C SER A 153 -18.15 31.83 -2.34
N LYS A 154 -17.92 31.54 -1.05
CA LYS A 154 -18.62 32.23 0.05
C LYS A 154 -18.29 33.72 0.10
N ILE A 155 -17.03 34.11 -0.10
CA ILE A 155 -16.63 35.52 -0.15
C ILE A 155 -17.25 36.25 -1.35
N ILE A 156 -17.38 35.57 -2.50
CA ILE A 156 -18.04 36.12 -3.70
C ILE A 156 -19.55 36.27 -3.49
N ASN A 157 -20.21 35.31 -2.83
CA ASN A 157 -21.65 35.38 -2.55
C ASN A 157 -22.02 36.32 -1.39
N GLU A 158 -21.14 36.50 -0.40
CA GLU A 158 -21.35 37.44 0.72
C GLU A 158 -20.94 38.89 0.37
N GLY A 159 -20.33 39.10 -0.80
CA GLY A 159 -19.89 40.41 -1.31
C GLY A 159 -21.00 41.37 -1.78
N ASP A 160 -22.27 40.97 -1.78
CA ASP A 160 -23.40 41.83 -2.17
C ASP A 160 -24.05 42.58 -0.98
N ARG A 161 -23.52 42.43 0.25
CA ARG A 161 -23.99 43.22 1.40
C ARG A 161 -22.85 43.82 2.22
N GLY A 162 -22.22 44.83 1.61
CA GLY A 162 -21.78 46.05 2.30
C GLY A 162 -20.71 45.92 3.38
N SER A 163 -19.44 45.97 2.97
CA SER A 163 -18.40 46.81 3.61
C SER A 163 -17.10 46.74 2.79
N SER A 164 -16.63 47.91 2.34
CA SER A 164 -15.31 48.27 1.75
C SER A 164 -14.51 47.20 0.98
N PRO A 165 -14.25 47.38 -0.33
CA PRO A 165 -13.51 46.40 -1.11
C PRO A 165 -12.01 46.52 -0.77
N MET A 166 -11.42 45.48 -0.18
CA MET A 166 -10.06 45.14 -0.59
C MET A 166 -10.17 44.69 -2.06
N SER A 167 -9.44 45.35 -2.95
CA SER A 167 -9.53 45.08 -4.38
C SER A 167 -9.31 43.60 -4.65
N THR A 168 -10.23 42.99 -5.39
CA THR A 168 -10.13 41.62 -5.91
C THR A 168 -8.82 41.39 -6.67
N GLU A 169 -8.21 42.43 -7.22
CA GLU A 169 -6.91 42.38 -7.88
C GLU A 169 -5.74 42.12 -6.90
N ASP A 170 -5.80 42.63 -5.66
CA ASP A 170 -4.74 42.45 -4.68
C ASP A 170 -4.69 41.02 -4.11
N LEU A 171 -5.85 40.37 -3.97
CA LEU A 171 -5.95 38.98 -3.51
C LEU A 171 -5.53 37.97 -4.58
N VAL A 172 -5.86 38.23 -5.85
CA VAL A 172 -5.38 37.46 -7.00
C VAL A 172 -3.87 37.62 -7.16
N SER A 173 -3.35 38.85 -7.02
CA SER A 173 -1.91 39.13 -7.08
C SER A 173 -1.14 38.46 -5.95
N ARG A 174 -1.71 38.41 -4.73
CA ARG A 174 -1.11 37.71 -3.59
C ARG A 174 -1.18 36.19 -3.72
N SER A 175 -2.26 35.64 -4.28
CA SER A 175 -2.38 34.22 -4.61
C SER A 175 -1.41 33.79 -5.72
N MET A 176 -1.22 34.60 -6.76
CA MET A 176 -0.24 34.34 -7.83
C MET A 176 1.19 34.37 -7.27
N ARG A 177 1.51 35.34 -6.39
CA ARG A 177 2.83 35.40 -5.72
C ARG A 177 3.11 34.22 -4.81
N LEU A 178 2.11 33.63 -4.17
CA LEU A 178 2.26 32.41 -3.37
C LEU A 178 2.41 31.18 -4.26
N LYS A 179 1.62 31.09 -5.35
CA LYS A 179 1.69 30.01 -6.35
C LYS A 179 2.99 30.01 -7.16
N GLU A 180 3.67 31.14 -7.30
CA GLU A 180 4.98 31.23 -7.96
C GLU A 180 6.16 30.93 -7.00
N GLN A 181 5.95 31.06 -5.68
CA GLN A 181 6.97 30.80 -4.66
C GLN A 181 7.05 29.34 -4.22
N GLN A 182 5.94 28.60 -4.25
CA GLN A 182 5.91 27.17 -3.94
C GLN A 182 6.74 26.30 -4.89
N PRO A 183 6.54 26.34 -6.22
CA PRO A 183 7.33 25.51 -7.14
C PRO A 183 8.82 25.83 -7.06
N ARG A 184 9.20 27.09 -6.77
CA ARG A 184 10.62 27.46 -6.57
C ARG A 184 11.24 26.82 -5.34
N LYS A 185 10.49 26.67 -4.25
CA LYS A 185 10.97 25.98 -3.04
C LYS A 185 11.03 24.49 -3.25
N ASP A 186 10.02 23.93 -3.92
CA ASP A 186 9.98 22.50 -4.24
C ASP A 186 11.09 22.12 -5.23
N GLU A 187 11.38 22.96 -6.22
CA GLU A 187 12.47 22.78 -7.18
C GLU A 187 13.86 22.95 -6.52
N GLN A 188 13.98 23.83 -5.52
CA GLN A 188 15.21 23.92 -4.71
C GLN A 188 15.42 22.68 -3.85
N HIS A 189 14.36 22.19 -3.19
CA HIS A 189 14.42 20.98 -2.37
C HIS A 189 14.69 19.73 -3.22
N LEU A 190 14.08 19.61 -4.40
CA LEU A 190 14.36 18.51 -5.34
C LEU A 190 15.81 18.54 -5.80
N ARG A 191 16.36 19.71 -6.15
CA ARG A 191 17.77 19.85 -6.50
C ARG A 191 18.71 19.49 -5.36
N GLU A 192 18.36 19.86 -4.12
CA GLU A 192 19.15 19.51 -2.94
C GLU A 192 19.12 18.00 -2.65
N VAL A 193 17.95 17.37 -2.79
CA VAL A 193 17.79 15.91 -2.69
C VAL A 193 18.56 15.19 -3.80
N GLU A 194 18.50 15.68 -5.04
CA GLU A 194 19.21 15.11 -6.19
C GLU A 194 20.74 15.18 -5.99
N ILE A 195 21.26 16.33 -5.53
CA ILE A 195 22.69 16.48 -5.19
C ILE A 195 23.09 15.51 -4.07
N ASN A 196 22.25 15.34 -3.04
CA ASN A 196 22.54 14.42 -1.95
C ASN A 196 22.54 12.96 -2.41
N ILE A 197 21.56 12.56 -3.24
CA ILE A 197 21.51 11.22 -3.82
C ILE A 197 22.72 10.98 -4.72
N GLN A 198 23.10 11.94 -5.55
CA GLN A 198 24.25 11.83 -6.44
C GLN A 198 25.56 11.67 -5.64
N ARG A 199 25.72 12.44 -4.56
CA ARG A 199 26.85 12.32 -3.63
C ARG A 199 26.87 10.95 -2.95
N ASP A 200 25.74 10.46 -2.46
CA ASP A 200 25.65 9.15 -1.81
C ASP A 200 25.94 8.00 -2.78
N ILE A 201 25.51 8.12 -4.05
CA ILE A 201 25.83 7.16 -5.11
C ILE A 201 27.33 7.17 -5.39
N GLU A 202 27.96 8.33 -5.50
CA GLU A 202 29.41 8.45 -5.71
C GLU A 202 30.21 7.88 -4.54
N GLU A 203 29.82 8.18 -3.30
CA GLU A 203 30.45 7.62 -2.09
C GLU A 203 30.33 6.09 -2.07
N LYS A 204 29.13 5.54 -2.29
CA LYS A 204 28.94 4.08 -2.36
C LYS A 204 29.69 3.44 -3.52
N SER A 205 29.78 4.11 -4.67
CA SER A 205 30.53 3.62 -5.82
C SER A 205 32.03 3.55 -5.52
N GLN A 206 32.59 4.55 -4.83
CA GLN A 206 33.99 4.54 -4.40
C GLN A 206 34.25 3.46 -3.34
N GLU A 207 33.34 3.29 -2.38
CA GLU A 207 33.44 2.23 -1.37
C GLU A 207 33.41 0.83 -2.00
N LEU A 208 32.50 0.61 -2.97
CA LEU A 208 32.42 -0.65 -3.71
C LEU A 208 33.69 -0.93 -4.51
N LEU A 209 34.24 0.08 -5.21
CA LEU A 209 35.49 -0.04 -5.94
C LEU A 209 36.67 -0.40 -5.03
N ALA A 210 36.77 0.25 -3.86
CA ALA A 210 37.81 -0.06 -2.88
C ALA A 210 37.67 -1.49 -2.35
N ARG A 211 36.43 -1.93 -2.07
CA ARG A 211 36.14 -3.28 -1.61
C ARG A 211 36.41 -4.33 -2.68
N GLU A 212 36.10 -4.05 -3.94
CA GLU A 212 36.42 -4.93 -5.07
C GLU A 212 37.94 -5.08 -5.25
N ALA A 213 38.70 -4.00 -5.13
CA ALA A 213 40.16 -4.05 -5.18
C ALA A 213 40.75 -4.91 -4.04
N GLN A 214 40.25 -4.76 -2.82
CA GLN A 214 40.67 -5.58 -1.67
C GLN A 214 40.36 -7.07 -1.88
N LEU A 215 39.20 -7.39 -2.46
CA LEU A 215 38.83 -8.77 -2.78
C LEU A 215 39.74 -9.35 -3.86
N ARG A 216 40.06 -8.59 -4.92
CA ARG A 216 41.01 -9.02 -5.96
C ARG A 216 42.40 -9.28 -5.39
N ASP A 217 42.88 -8.44 -4.49
CA ASP A 217 44.19 -8.64 -3.83
C ASP A 217 44.19 -9.89 -2.94
N MET A 218 43.13 -10.12 -2.17
CA MET A 218 42.99 -11.35 -1.37
C MET A 218 42.88 -12.60 -2.25
N GLU A 219 42.13 -12.53 -3.35
CA GLU A 219 42.00 -13.64 -4.31
C GLU A 219 43.36 -13.97 -4.95
N ALA A 220 44.13 -12.96 -5.34
CA ALA A 220 45.47 -13.14 -5.87
C ALA A 220 46.42 -13.77 -4.83
N GLN A 221 46.33 -13.38 -3.56
CA GLN A 221 47.11 -14.00 -2.47
C GLN A 221 46.72 -15.45 -2.23
N ILE A 222 45.42 -15.77 -2.27
CA ILE A 222 44.92 -17.15 -2.14
C ILE A 222 45.43 -18.00 -3.31
N GLN A 223 45.32 -17.52 -4.56
CA GLN A 223 45.82 -18.26 -5.73
C GLN A 223 47.34 -18.46 -5.70
N LEU A 224 48.11 -17.49 -5.19
CA LEU A 224 49.55 -17.62 -4.99
C LEU A 224 49.88 -18.63 -3.87
N ALA A 225 49.13 -18.63 -2.78
CA ALA A 225 49.27 -19.59 -1.69
C ALA A 225 48.91 -21.03 -2.14
N GLU A 226 47.88 -21.20 -2.96
CA GLU A 226 47.50 -22.48 -3.55
C GLU A 226 48.57 -23.00 -4.52
N ARG A 227 49.15 -22.12 -5.34
CA ARG A 227 50.30 -22.47 -6.21
C ARG A 227 51.57 -22.79 -5.41
N GLY A 228 51.79 -22.14 -4.28
CA GLY A 228 52.90 -22.43 -3.37
C GLY A 228 52.74 -23.75 -2.61
N ALA A 229 51.51 -24.08 -2.19
CA ALA A 229 51.19 -25.33 -1.50
C ALA A 229 51.22 -26.57 -2.42
N GLY A 230 50.98 -26.39 -3.73
CA GLY A 230 51.03 -27.47 -4.73
C GLY A 230 52.43 -28.01 -5.06
N VAL A 231 53.52 -27.37 -4.60
CA VAL A 231 54.90 -27.80 -4.88
C VAL A 231 55.51 -28.62 -3.72
N GLY A 232 54.80 -28.77 -2.59
CA GLY A 232 55.33 -29.39 -1.37
C GLY A 232 55.07 -30.91 -1.18
N VAL A 233 54.28 -31.57 -2.03
CA VAL A 233 53.87 -32.97 -1.79
C VAL A 233 54.05 -33.84 -3.02
N THR A 234 55.29 -34.14 -3.39
CA THR A 234 55.65 -35.38 -4.13
C THR A 234 57.10 -35.75 -3.84
N LYS A 235 57.39 -36.35 -2.66
CA LYS A 235 58.53 -37.26 -2.47
C LYS A 235 58.50 -37.92 -1.08
N THR A 236 57.60 -38.88 -0.92
CA THR A 236 57.86 -40.09 -0.14
C THR A 236 57.01 -41.18 -0.77
N ASP A 237 57.67 -42.27 -1.14
CA ASP A 237 57.18 -43.65 -1.31
C ASP A 237 57.66 -44.24 -2.62
N ASP A 238 58.94 -44.60 -2.66
CA ASP A 238 59.37 -45.86 -3.27
C ASP A 238 60.77 -46.25 -2.75
N ALA A 239 60.83 -47.29 -1.92
CA ALA A 239 61.89 -48.29 -1.81
C ALA A 239 61.85 -48.99 -0.44
N GLY A 240 61.57 -50.30 -0.43
CA GLY A 240 61.89 -51.18 0.69
C GLY A 240 61.07 -52.47 0.75
N ASP A 241 61.36 -53.38 -0.18
CA ASP A 241 61.62 -54.80 0.17
C ASP A 241 63.11 -54.90 0.53
#